data_AF-A0A2N1V5E4-F1
#
_entry.id   AF-A0A2N1V5E4-F1
#
_cell.length_a   1.000
_cell.length_b   1.000
_cell.length_c   1.000
_cell.angle_alpha   90.00
_cell.angle_beta   90.00
_cell.angle_gamma   90.00
#
_symmetry.space_group_name_H-M   'P 1'
#
loop_
_entity.id
_entity.type
_entity.pdbx_description
1 polymer ?
#
loop_
_entity_poly.entity_id
_entity_poly.type
_entity_poly.pdbx_seq_one_letter_code
_entity_poly.pdbx_strand_id
1 'polypeptide(L)' 'MNIDNLEAYLDQADALIIGSHFKQDGDWQKTVDYERCARFMEKVHSWRGAQKQ' A
#
# COMPACT_ATOMS: atom_id res chain seq x y z
N MET A 1 -3.19 6.55 4.96
CA MET A 1 -2.93 5.10 4.99
C MET A 1 -1.48 4.85 4.58
N ASN A 2 -0.79 3.93 5.24
CA ASN A 2 0.60 3.56 4.99
C ASN A 2 0.73 2.03 4.91
N ILE A 3 1.95 1.54 4.70
CA ILE A 3 2.21 0.10 4.61
C ILE A 3 1.87 -0.65 5.92
N ASP A 4 2.00 -0.01 7.08
CA ASP A 4 1.85 -0.66 8.38
C ASP A 4 0.38 -0.98 8.69
N ASN A 5 -0.55 -0.11 8.32
CA ASN A 5 -1.98 -0.28 8.60
C ASN A 5 -2.80 -0.87 7.45
N LEU A 6 -2.15 -1.27 6.36
CA LEU A 6 -2.79 -1.81 5.16
C LEU A 6 -3.77 -2.95 5.43
N GLU A 7 -3.37 -3.93 6.22
CA GLU A 7 -4.13 -5.18 6.44
C GLU A 7 -5.47 -4.90 7.13
N ALA A 8 -5.46 -4.02 8.14
CA ALA A 8 -6.67 -3.64 8.86
C ALA A 8 -7.75 -2.99 7.97
N TYR A 9 -7.34 -2.35 6.87
CA TYR A 9 -8.27 -1.81 5.89
C TYR A 9 -8.70 -2.84 4.84
N LEU A 10 -7.77 -3.69 4.38
CA LEU A 10 -8.09 -4.77 3.43
C LEU A 10 -9.05 -5.82 4.01
N ASP A 11 -9.01 -6.05 5.32
CA ASP A 11 -9.94 -6.95 6.01
C ASP A 11 -11.40 -6.42 5.98
N GLN A 12 -11.59 -5.13 5.75
CA GLN A 12 -12.89 -4.45 5.80
C GLN A 12 -13.36 -3.91 4.44
N ALA A 13 -12.48 -3.87 3.43
CA ALA A 13 -12.75 -3.24 2.15
C ALA A 13 -12.20 -4.05 0.97
N ASP A 14 -12.98 -4.14 -0.10
CA ASP A 14 -12.59 -4.87 -1.32
C ASP A 14 -11.49 -4.15 -2.14
N ALA A 15 -11.32 -2.85 -1.94
CA ALA A 15 -10.36 -2.02 -2.68
C ALA A 15 -9.88 -0.81 -1.87
N LEU A 16 -8.69 -0.31 -2.21
CA LEU A 16 -8.07 0.85 -1.58
C LEU A 16 -7.51 1.82 -2.62
N ILE A 17 -7.69 3.12 -2.40
CA ILE A 17 -7.11 4.21 -3.19
C ILE A 17 -6.04 4.91 -2.37
N ILE A 18 -4.82 5.02 -2.89
CA ILE A 18 -3.65 5.51 -2.16
C ILE A 18 -2.92 6.57 -2.98
N GLY A 19 -2.70 7.74 -2.36
CA GLY A 19 -1.99 8.87 -2.95
C GLY A 19 -0.64 9.11 -2.29
N SER A 20 -0.60 10.06 -1.35
CA SER A 20 0.63 10.64 -0.78
C SER A 20 1.64 9.63 -0.23
N HIS A 21 1.21 8.44 0.19
CA HIS A 21 2.12 7.37 0.63
C HIS A 21 3.15 6.97 -0.45
N PHE A 22 2.76 7.00 -1.72
CA PHE A 22 3.64 6.70 -2.84
C PHE A 22 4.51 7.88 -3.27
N LYS A 23 4.25 9.08 -2.76
CA LYS A 23 5.06 10.26 -3.07
C LYS A 23 6.31 10.28 -2.20
N GLN A 24 7.40 10.85 -2.70
CA GLN A 24 8.59 11.08 -1.88
C GLN A 24 8.22 11.90 -0.63
N ASP A 25 8.69 11.48 0.54
CA ASP A 25 8.43 12.11 1.85
C ASP A 25 6.95 12.32 2.23
N GLY A 26 5.99 11.73 1.50
CA GLY A 26 4.57 12.00 1.73
C GLY A 26 4.09 13.35 1.17
N ASP A 27 4.94 14.08 0.45
CA ASP A 27 4.59 15.37 -0.14
C ASP A 27 3.89 15.18 -1.48
N TRP A 28 2.64 15.63 -1.56
CA TRP A 28 1.80 15.47 -2.76
C TRP A 28 2.38 16.15 -4.00
N GLN A 29 3.23 17.17 -3.82
CA GLN A 29 3.89 17.90 -4.91
C GLN A 29 5.06 17.12 -5.51
N LYS A 30 5.62 16.14 -4.79
CA LYS A 30 6.76 15.37 -5.26
C LYS A 30 6.33 14.27 -6.23
N THR A 31 7.32 13.65 -6.88
CA THR A 31 7.10 12.52 -7.77
C THR A 31 6.74 11.26 -6.97
N VAL A 32 6.13 10.30 -7.67
CA VAL A 32 5.93 8.95 -7.14
C VAL A 32 7.29 8.26 -7.02
N ASP A 33 7.52 7.62 -5.88
CA ASP A 33 8.70 6.83 -5.58
C ASP A 33 8.43 5.35 -5.91
N TYR A 34 9.20 4.83 -6.86
CA TYR A 34 9.07 3.44 -7.32
C TYR A 34 9.27 2.42 -6.20
N GLU A 35 10.29 2.60 -5.36
CA GLU A 35 10.64 1.69 -4.28
C GLU A 35 9.53 1.63 -3.22
N ARG A 36 8.88 2.77 -2.95
CA ARG A 36 7.70 2.81 -2.08
C ARG A 36 6.53 2.02 -2.67
N CYS A 37 6.27 2.16 -3.97
CA CYS A 37 5.23 1.38 -4.65
C CYS A 37 5.56 -0.12 -4.65
N ALA A 38 6.79 -0.51 -4.95
CA ALA A 38 7.23 -1.89 -5.01
C ALA A 38 7.04 -2.61 -3.66
N ARG A 39 7.59 -2.04 -2.58
CA ARG A 39 7.43 -2.59 -1.22
C ARG A 39 5.97 -2.68 -0.78
N PHE A 40 5.16 -1.69 -1.16
CA PHE A 40 3.74 -1.71 -0.85
C PHE A 40 3.03 -2.88 -1.56
N MET A 41 3.32 -3.07 -2.85
CA MET A 41 2.74 -4.16 -3.63
C MET A 41 3.22 -5.54 -3.16
N GLU A 42 4.47 -5.67 -2.71
CA GLU A 42 4.97 -6.89 -2.07
C GLU A 42 4.12 -7.27 -0.84
N LYS A 43 3.78 -6.30 0.01
CA LYS A 43 2.90 -6.54 1.17
C LYS A 43 1.48 -6.94 0.74
N VAL A 44 0.91 -6.27 -0.28
CA VAL A 44 -0.40 -6.64 -0.84
C VAL A 44 -0.39 -8.07 -1.39
N HIS A 45 0.66 -8.46 -2.12
CA HIS A 45 0.80 -9.80 -2.68
C HIS A 45 0.92 -10.86 -1.57
N SER A 46 1.70 -10.58 -0.53
CA SER A 46 1.83 -11.45 0.64
C SER A 46 0.47 -11.65 1.34
N TRP A 47 -0.27 -10.57 1.63
CA TRP A 47 -1.59 -10.66 2.26
C TRP A 47 -2.57 -11.46 1.39
N ARG A 48 -2.65 -11.19 0.08
CA ARG A 48 -3.53 -11.96 -0.85
C ARG A 48 -3.16 -13.44 -0.93
N GLY A 49 -1.88 -13.77 -0.79
CA GLY A 49 -1.41 -15.16 -0.73
C GLY A 49 -1.80 -15.85 0.57
N ALA A 50 -1.76 -15.12 1.70
CA ALA A 50 -2.15 -15.64 3.01
C ALA A 50 -3.66 -15.94 3.11
N GLN A 51 -4.51 -15.22 2.39
CA GLN A 51 -5.96 -15.48 2.34
C GLN A 51 -6.37 -16.75 1.57
N LYS A 52 -5.42 -17.48 0.94
CA LYS A 52 -5.71 -18.69 0.14
C LYS A 52 -5.60 -20.01 0.93
N GLN A 53 -5.72 -19.98 2.25
CA GLN A 53 -5.78 -21.15 3.14
C GLN A 53 -7.14 -21.22 3.84
#